data_AF-A0A7G8X892-F1
#
_entry.id   AF-A0A7G8X892-F1
#
_cell.length_a   1.000
_cell.length_b   1.000
_cell.length_c   1.000
_cell.angle_alpha   90.00
_cell.angle_beta   90.00
_cell.angle_gamma   90.00
#
_symmetry.space_group_name_H-M   'P 1'
#
loop_
_entity.id
_entity.type
_entity.pdbx_description
1 polymer ?
#
loop_
_entity_poly.entity_id
_entity_poly.type
_entity_poly.pdbx_seq_one_letter_code
_entity_poly.pdbx_strand_id
1 'polypeptide(L)'
;MKKVKFGPLALIVIVSLSVILGACTSSGLDDESTKVNAKKILVYGHSGNSTSLDPAHMKEGDSTHVTVNLYETLVNLDEQGTTVVPGLAEKWDSSEDGLTYTFQLRKDVKFHDGTDFNADAVIKNFERWTNGDAEEFPFYSSVFNGFKGDDSRIIESVATDGDDTVTIKLNNPQASFLKNLTMSPFSIVSPNVFEQSDEEFESDPIGTGPFQYFEGKQNEAIVVVKFQEYWQESLPKLEKIIFKSIPDNTARLNALIAGDIDLADSINPEDRMEVDDDADLQFFERPFMENIYEDAPSIFAADSTPLFGATKYMMNYLPQVTGFDVLSKVEFELPAEEEE
;
A
#
# COMPACT_ATOMS: atom_id res chain seq x y z
N MET A 1 30.46 -58.61 21.91
CA MET A 1 29.67 -59.42 20.93
C MET A 1 28.19 -59.16 21.21
N LYS A 2 27.27 -58.96 20.27
CA LYS A 2 27.30 -58.59 18.83
C LYS A 2 26.04 -57.72 18.61
N LYS A 3 26.12 -56.64 17.83
CA LYS A 3 24.91 -55.95 17.31
C LYS A 3 24.43 -56.66 16.04
N VAL A 4 23.12 -56.70 15.78
CA VAL A 4 22.55 -57.15 14.50
C VAL A 4 21.53 -56.11 14.04
N LYS A 5 21.65 -55.67 12.78
CA LYS A 5 20.69 -54.81 12.08
C LYS A 5 19.78 -55.68 11.21
N PHE A 6 18.54 -55.27 10.99
CA PHE A 6 17.69 -55.75 9.90
C PHE A 6 17.46 -54.62 8.89
N GLY A 7 17.42 -54.96 7.61
CA GLY A 7 17.21 -54.02 6.49
C GLY A 7 15.82 -54.15 5.87
N PRO A 8 15.44 -53.24 4.94
CA PRO A 8 14.11 -53.18 4.36
C PRO A 8 14.02 -53.81 2.95
N LEU A 9 12.85 -54.37 2.59
CA LEU A 9 12.21 -54.20 1.27
C LEU A 9 10.78 -54.81 1.25
N ALA A 10 9.81 -54.06 0.75
CA ALA A 10 8.50 -54.54 0.26
C ALA A 10 8.29 -53.87 -1.13
N LEU A 11 7.86 -54.53 -2.22
CA LEU A 11 6.54 -55.14 -2.49
C LEU A 11 5.42 -54.07 -2.35
N ILE A 12 4.68 -53.62 -3.38
CA ILE A 12 3.73 -54.36 -4.25
C ILE A 12 3.25 -53.49 -5.47
N VAL A 13 3.26 -54.10 -6.68
CA VAL A 13 2.21 -54.23 -7.75
C VAL A 13 1.33 -53.05 -8.28
N ILE A 14 1.55 -52.73 -9.58
CA ILE A 14 0.61 -52.59 -10.74
C ILE A 14 -0.88 -52.18 -10.54
N VAL A 15 -1.32 -51.14 -11.26
CA VAL A 15 -2.61 -51.09 -12.01
C VAL A 15 -2.43 -50.34 -13.34
N SER A 16 -3.05 -50.84 -14.42
CA SER A 16 -3.13 -50.26 -15.77
C SER A 16 -4.55 -49.76 -16.09
N LEU A 17 -4.71 -48.71 -16.92
CA LEU A 17 -6.00 -48.37 -17.54
C LEU A 17 -5.84 -47.83 -18.97
N SER A 18 -6.83 -48.08 -19.84
CA SER A 18 -6.75 -47.88 -21.29
C SER A 18 -7.92 -47.07 -21.87
N VAL A 19 -7.60 -46.18 -22.81
CA VAL A 19 -8.32 -45.81 -24.06
C VAL A 19 -9.86 -45.82 -24.07
N ILE A 20 -10.47 -44.67 -24.39
CA ILE A 20 -11.61 -44.55 -25.34
C ILE A 20 -11.42 -43.29 -26.21
N LEU A 21 -11.48 -43.42 -27.55
CA LEU A 21 -11.77 -42.31 -28.46
C LEU A 21 -13.29 -42.16 -28.64
N GLY A 22 -13.80 -40.94 -28.61
CA GLY A 22 -15.18 -40.58 -29.00
C GLY A 22 -15.17 -39.52 -30.10
N ALA A 23 -15.97 -39.70 -31.15
CA ALA A 23 -15.92 -38.89 -32.37
C ALA A 23 -16.81 -37.63 -32.32
N CYS A 24 -16.57 -36.72 -33.26
CA CYS A 24 -17.23 -35.42 -33.42
C CYS A 24 -18.77 -35.50 -33.51
N THR A 25 -19.44 -34.47 -33.01
CA THR A 25 -20.59 -33.88 -33.72
C THR A 25 -20.59 -32.36 -33.58
N SER A 26 -20.85 -31.66 -34.68
CA SER A 26 -20.90 -30.21 -34.75
C SER A 26 -22.32 -29.71 -34.50
N SER A 27 -22.52 -28.92 -33.45
CA SER A 27 -23.70 -28.09 -33.27
C SER A 27 -23.28 -26.87 -32.46
N GLY A 28 -23.38 -25.69 -33.07
CA GLY A 28 -22.89 -24.46 -32.47
C GLY A 28 -23.54 -24.17 -31.12
N LEU A 29 -22.71 -23.83 -30.16
CA LEU A 29 -23.04 -22.96 -29.05
C LEU A 29 -22.09 -21.77 -29.18
N ASP A 30 -22.63 -20.58 -28.99
CA ASP A 30 -21.89 -19.33 -29.18
C ASP A 30 -20.68 -19.32 -28.22
N ASP A 31 -19.51 -19.22 -28.82
CA ASP A 31 -18.25 -19.10 -28.09
C ASP A 31 -18.19 -17.67 -27.54
N GLU A 32 -18.83 -17.46 -26.39
CA GLU A 32 -18.44 -16.38 -25.48
C GLU A 32 -17.00 -16.67 -25.03
N SER A 33 -16.07 -16.31 -25.90
CA SER A 33 -14.64 -16.31 -25.64
C SER A 33 -14.43 -15.47 -24.39
N THR A 34 -14.31 -16.15 -23.25
CA THR A 34 -14.06 -15.53 -21.94
C THR A 34 -12.62 -15.09 -21.95
N LYS A 35 -12.37 -13.96 -22.64
CA LYS A 35 -11.04 -13.48 -22.93
C LYS A 35 -10.36 -13.03 -21.63
N VAL A 36 -9.13 -13.52 -21.48
CA VAL A 36 -8.13 -13.10 -20.48
C VAL A 36 -8.53 -13.42 -19.04
N ASN A 37 -8.01 -14.55 -18.53
CA ASN A 37 -7.87 -14.76 -17.10
C ASN A 37 -6.70 -13.90 -16.59
N ALA A 38 -6.97 -12.61 -16.37
CA ALA A 38 -5.99 -11.61 -15.95
C ALA A 38 -5.14 -12.10 -14.77
N LYS A 39 -3.83 -11.86 -14.82
CA LYS A 39 -2.94 -12.06 -13.67
C LYS A 39 -3.42 -11.13 -12.54
N LYS A 40 -3.87 -11.66 -11.41
CA LYS A 40 -4.35 -10.86 -10.26
C LYS A 40 -3.35 -10.77 -9.10
N ILE A 41 -2.10 -11.15 -9.36
CA ILE A 41 -1.00 -11.10 -8.40
C ILE A 41 0.03 -10.15 -8.98
N LEU A 42 0.30 -9.04 -8.28
CA LEU A 42 1.37 -8.11 -8.62
C LEU A 42 2.62 -8.48 -7.81
N VAL A 43 3.77 -8.65 -8.47
CA VAL A 43 5.06 -8.72 -7.79
C VAL A 43 5.79 -7.39 -7.97
N TYR A 44 5.84 -6.58 -6.93
CA TYR A 44 6.51 -5.28 -6.94
C TYR A 44 7.90 -5.43 -6.30
N GLY A 45 8.94 -5.37 -7.12
CA GLY A 45 10.33 -5.23 -6.65
C GLY A 45 10.60 -3.80 -6.19
N HIS A 46 11.08 -3.62 -4.96
CA HIS A 46 11.47 -2.33 -4.41
C HIS A 46 12.86 -2.41 -3.76
N SER A 47 13.44 -1.25 -3.43
CA SER A 47 14.69 -1.08 -2.69
C SER A 47 14.83 -1.90 -1.40
N GLY A 48 13.74 -2.12 -0.67
CA GLY A 48 13.77 -2.82 0.63
C GLY A 48 14.51 -2.06 1.73
N ASN A 49 14.24 -0.75 1.91
CA ASN A 49 14.65 -0.01 3.12
C ASN A 49 13.46 0.36 4.04
N SER A 50 12.33 -0.32 3.93
CA SER A 50 11.18 -0.12 4.81
C SER A 50 11.55 -0.45 6.26
N THR A 51 11.30 0.46 7.20
CA THR A 51 11.68 0.29 8.62
C THR A 51 10.52 -0.04 9.55
N SER A 52 9.28 0.26 9.16
CA SER A 52 8.09 -0.09 9.94
C SER A 52 6.83 -0.24 9.07
N LEU A 53 5.94 -1.14 9.46
CA LEU A 53 4.56 -1.23 9.00
C LEU A 53 3.60 -0.37 9.83
N ASP A 54 4.01 0.16 10.99
CA ASP A 54 3.28 1.25 11.63
C ASP A 54 3.52 2.55 10.84
N PRO A 55 2.47 3.13 10.23
CA PRO A 55 2.65 4.34 9.43
C PRO A 55 3.15 5.51 10.27
N ALA A 56 2.81 5.59 11.56
CA ALA A 56 3.17 6.72 12.41
C ALA A 56 4.63 6.67 12.89
N HIS A 57 5.24 5.48 12.94
CA HIS A 57 6.64 5.26 13.35
C HIS A 57 7.65 5.39 12.20
N MET A 58 7.21 5.38 10.94
CA MET A 58 8.10 5.46 9.77
C MET A 58 8.99 6.72 9.79
N LYS A 59 10.20 6.61 9.23
CA LYS A 59 11.23 7.68 9.18
C LYS A 59 11.66 8.01 7.75
N GLU A 60 11.08 7.31 6.77
CA GLU A 60 11.52 7.22 5.38
C GLU A 60 10.35 6.92 4.43
N GLY A 61 10.55 7.12 3.13
CA GLY A 61 9.50 6.88 2.13
C GLY A 61 9.22 5.41 1.85
N ASP A 62 10.22 4.53 1.93
CA ASP A 62 10.13 3.13 1.44
C ASP A 62 9.07 2.29 2.17
N SER A 63 8.73 2.61 3.43
CA SER A 63 7.60 1.97 4.12
C SER A 63 6.23 2.30 3.53
N THR A 64 6.07 3.47 2.87
CA THR A 64 4.79 3.87 2.26
C THR A 64 4.33 2.89 1.17
N HIS A 65 5.25 2.25 0.44
CA HIS A 65 4.91 1.27 -0.59
C HIS A 65 3.97 0.17 -0.09
N VAL A 66 4.16 -0.28 1.16
CA VAL A 66 3.30 -1.28 1.80
C VAL A 66 2.16 -0.61 2.57
N THR A 67 2.45 0.38 3.42
CA THR A 67 1.45 0.91 4.38
C THR A 67 0.26 1.59 3.70
N VAL A 68 0.42 2.26 2.54
CA VAL A 68 -0.72 2.88 1.82
C VAL A 68 -1.68 1.86 1.18
N ASN A 69 -1.32 0.57 1.18
CA ASN A 69 -2.21 -0.52 0.77
C ASN A 69 -2.97 -1.13 1.96
N LEU A 70 -2.44 -0.95 3.18
CA LEU A 70 -2.98 -1.44 4.45
C LEU A 70 -3.88 -0.41 5.17
N TYR A 71 -3.55 0.88 5.08
CA TYR A 71 -4.20 1.95 5.84
C TYR A 71 -4.70 3.09 4.94
N GLU A 72 -5.71 3.82 5.41
CA GLU A 72 -6.25 5.00 4.73
C GLU A 72 -6.29 6.21 5.66
N THR A 73 -6.18 7.40 5.10
CA THR A 73 -6.30 8.69 5.78
C THR A 73 -7.74 9.20 5.81
N LEU A 74 -8.02 10.20 6.65
CA LEU A 74 -9.33 10.89 6.65
C LEU A 74 -9.63 11.55 5.29
N VAL A 75 -8.60 12.08 4.63
CA VAL A 75 -8.69 12.77 3.34
C VAL A 75 -7.51 12.36 2.46
N ASN A 76 -7.74 12.35 1.14
CA ASN A 76 -6.78 11.97 0.12
C ASN A 76 -6.42 13.17 -0.76
N LEU A 77 -5.51 12.98 -1.72
CA LEU A 77 -5.30 13.92 -2.83
C LEU A 77 -5.97 13.41 -4.11
N ASP A 78 -6.32 14.34 -4.99
CA ASP A 78 -6.81 14.06 -6.34
C ASP A 78 -5.72 13.43 -7.23
N GLU A 79 -6.11 12.99 -8.43
CA GLU A 79 -5.20 12.28 -9.34
C GLU A 79 -3.98 13.11 -9.83
N GLN A 80 -3.97 14.42 -9.50
CA GLN A 80 -2.91 15.36 -9.85
C GLN A 80 -2.03 15.71 -8.63
N GLY A 81 -2.34 15.19 -7.43
CA GLY A 81 -1.67 15.55 -6.17
C GLY A 81 -1.95 16.97 -5.69
N THR A 82 -2.95 17.65 -6.26
CA THR A 82 -3.14 19.10 -6.10
C THR A 82 -4.28 19.47 -5.15
N THR A 83 -5.39 18.74 -5.20
CA THR A 83 -6.63 19.04 -4.47
C THR A 83 -6.88 17.99 -3.40
N VAL A 84 -7.33 18.40 -2.21
CA VAL A 84 -7.75 17.45 -1.17
C VAL A 84 -9.15 16.92 -1.50
N VAL A 85 -9.33 15.60 -1.46
CA VAL A 85 -10.55 14.87 -1.80
C VAL A 85 -10.96 13.91 -0.66
N PRO A 86 -12.21 13.41 -0.64
CA PRO A 86 -12.67 12.46 0.37
C PRO A 86 -11.78 11.22 0.53
N GLY A 87 -11.50 10.85 1.78
CA GLY A 87 -10.86 9.59 2.17
C GLY A 87 -11.84 8.78 3.02
N LEU A 88 -11.43 8.41 4.24
CA LEU A 88 -12.33 7.86 5.26
C LEU A 88 -13.39 8.87 5.75
N ALA A 89 -13.17 10.17 5.56
CA ALA A 89 -14.19 11.20 5.66
C ALA A 89 -14.81 11.48 4.28
N GLU A 90 -16.14 11.43 4.19
CA GLU A 90 -16.90 11.72 2.96
C GLU A 90 -16.86 13.20 2.58
N LYS A 91 -16.77 14.08 3.58
CA LYS A 91 -16.72 15.54 3.45
C LYS A 91 -16.26 16.17 4.77
N TRP A 92 -15.93 17.45 4.71
CA TRP A 92 -15.61 18.26 5.88
C TRP A 92 -16.03 19.72 5.67
N ASP A 93 -16.27 20.41 6.77
CA ASP A 93 -16.49 21.86 6.84
C ASP A 93 -15.36 22.51 7.64
N SER A 94 -15.00 23.76 7.31
CA SER A 94 -13.98 24.55 8.02
C SER A 94 -14.54 25.91 8.47
N SER A 95 -14.23 26.33 9.69
CA SER A 95 -14.61 27.66 10.20
C SER A 95 -13.92 28.81 9.46
N GLU A 96 -14.54 30.01 9.46
CA GLU A 96 -14.02 31.20 8.77
C GLU A 96 -12.63 31.65 9.26
N ASP A 97 -12.27 31.32 10.49
CA ASP A 97 -10.95 31.59 11.09
C ASP A 97 -9.89 30.50 10.80
N GLY A 98 -10.28 29.39 10.17
CA GLY A 98 -9.39 28.25 9.89
C GLY A 98 -8.94 27.48 11.14
N LEU A 99 -9.63 27.63 12.27
CA LEU A 99 -9.28 26.96 13.54
C LEU A 99 -10.08 25.70 13.84
N THR A 100 -11.21 25.46 13.17
CA THR A 100 -12.08 24.29 13.42
C THR A 100 -12.39 23.58 12.11
N TYR A 101 -12.18 22.27 12.09
CA TYR A 101 -12.49 21.38 10.97
C TYR A 101 -13.41 20.26 11.46
N THR A 102 -14.58 20.13 10.85
CA THR A 102 -15.56 19.09 11.19
C THR A 102 -15.71 18.13 10.02
N PHE A 103 -15.24 16.90 10.21
CA PHE A 103 -15.29 15.79 9.26
C PHE A 103 -16.57 14.96 9.48
N GLN A 104 -17.14 14.48 8.39
CA GLN A 104 -18.22 13.49 8.39
C GLN A 104 -17.65 12.18 7.84
N LEU A 105 -17.67 11.13 8.67
CA LEU A 105 -17.05 9.84 8.41
C LEU A 105 -17.96 8.92 7.58
N ARG A 106 -17.32 8.01 6.84
CA ARG A 106 -17.98 6.85 6.26
C ARG A 106 -18.49 5.90 7.33
N LYS A 107 -19.58 5.19 7.02
CA LYS A 107 -20.28 4.27 7.96
C LYS A 107 -20.24 2.80 7.54
N ASP A 108 -19.68 2.55 6.36
CA ASP A 108 -19.55 1.28 5.67
C ASP A 108 -18.11 0.74 5.69
N VAL A 109 -17.20 1.43 6.39
CA VAL A 109 -15.79 1.06 6.51
C VAL A 109 -15.58 0.13 7.70
N LYS A 110 -14.80 -0.93 7.45
CA LYS A 110 -14.29 -1.85 8.46
C LYS A 110 -12.78 -1.84 8.51
N PHE A 111 -12.24 -2.10 9.70
CA PHE A 111 -10.86 -2.55 9.84
C PHE A 111 -10.72 -4.02 9.39
N HIS A 112 -9.49 -4.46 9.09
CA HIS A 112 -9.22 -5.83 8.64
C HIS A 112 -9.62 -6.91 9.67
N ASP A 113 -9.68 -6.54 10.96
CA ASP A 113 -10.18 -7.39 12.06
C ASP A 113 -11.73 -7.53 12.11
N GLY A 114 -12.44 -6.85 11.19
CA GLY A 114 -13.89 -6.82 11.09
C GLY A 114 -14.59 -5.81 12.01
N THR A 115 -13.86 -5.09 12.87
CA THR A 115 -14.42 -3.99 13.67
C THR A 115 -14.76 -2.78 12.81
N ASP A 116 -15.73 -1.98 13.25
CA ASP A 116 -16.23 -0.83 12.49
C ASP A 116 -15.31 0.38 12.67
N PHE A 117 -14.99 1.07 11.58
CA PHE A 117 -14.34 2.38 11.64
C PHE A 117 -15.34 3.45 12.08
N ASN A 118 -14.93 4.33 13.01
CA ASN A 118 -15.79 5.35 13.62
C ASN A 118 -14.96 6.50 14.23
N ALA A 119 -15.64 7.50 14.79
CA ALA A 119 -15.03 8.67 15.41
C ALA A 119 -14.15 8.36 16.63
N ASP A 120 -14.45 7.32 17.40
CA ASP A 120 -13.61 6.89 18.54
C ASP A 120 -12.26 6.32 18.06
N ALA A 121 -12.24 5.55 16.97
CA ALA A 121 -10.99 5.09 16.35
C ALA A 121 -10.13 6.26 15.85
N VAL A 122 -10.76 7.29 15.24
CA VAL A 122 -10.06 8.51 14.83
C VAL A 122 -9.48 9.25 16.04
N ILE A 123 -10.30 9.52 17.07
CA ILE A 123 -9.86 10.20 18.30
C ILE A 123 -8.66 9.46 18.90
N LYS A 124 -8.74 8.13 19.03
CA LYS A 124 -7.65 7.31 19.59
C LYS A 124 -6.36 7.39 18.78
N ASN A 125 -6.40 7.46 17.45
CA ASN A 125 -5.20 7.67 16.62
C ASN A 125 -4.55 9.04 16.93
N PHE A 126 -5.33 10.12 16.96
CA PHE A 126 -4.80 11.44 17.34
C PHE A 126 -4.32 11.51 18.80
N GLU A 127 -4.99 10.80 19.72
CA GLU A 127 -4.54 10.65 21.11
C GLU A 127 -3.21 9.88 21.17
N ARG A 128 -3.06 8.80 20.42
CA ARG A 128 -1.79 8.05 20.32
C ARG A 128 -0.66 8.98 19.89
N TRP A 129 -0.80 9.65 18.74
CA TRP A 129 0.25 10.54 18.22
C TRP A 129 0.55 11.71 19.17
N THR A 130 -0.46 12.33 19.79
CA THR A 130 -0.22 13.50 20.65
C THR A 130 0.32 13.16 22.04
N ASN A 131 0.17 11.91 22.52
CA ASN A 131 0.71 11.46 23.82
C ASN A 131 2.14 10.88 23.74
N GLY A 132 2.65 10.54 22.55
CA GLY A 132 4.02 10.07 22.35
C GLY A 132 5.05 11.20 22.26
N ASP A 133 6.18 10.94 21.58
CA ASP A 133 7.28 11.90 21.39
C ASP A 133 7.88 11.87 19.96
N ALA A 134 8.95 12.64 19.74
CA ALA A 134 9.57 12.80 18.42
C ALA A 134 10.49 11.64 17.99
N GLU A 135 10.83 10.70 18.88
CA GLU A 135 11.54 9.46 18.53
C GLU A 135 10.55 8.40 18.04
N GLU A 136 9.37 8.36 18.64
CA GLU A 136 8.23 7.51 18.28
C GLU A 136 7.47 8.04 17.04
N PHE A 137 7.04 9.30 17.07
CA PHE A 137 6.20 9.94 16.03
C PHE A 137 6.91 11.15 15.38
N PRO A 138 8.01 10.93 14.63
CA PRO A 138 8.84 12.02 14.10
C PRO A 138 8.04 12.97 13.19
N PHE A 139 7.22 12.43 12.30
CA PHE A 139 6.38 13.22 11.39
C PHE A 139 5.32 14.05 12.12
N TYR A 140 4.69 13.53 13.19
CA TYR A 140 3.70 14.29 13.96
C TYR A 140 4.32 15.57 14.55
N SER A 141 5.51 15.47 15.14
CA SER A 141 6.23 16.61 15.69
C SER A 141 6.57 17.67 14.63
N SER A 142 7.03 17.23 13.45
CA SER A 142 7.43 18.09 12.33
C SER A 142 6.24 18.83 11.70
N VAL A 143 5.12 18.13 11.55
CA VAL A 143 3.93 18.59 10.82
C VAL A 143 3.00 19.42 11.70
N PHE A 144 2.84 19.03 12.98
CA PHE A 144 1.93 19.68 13.93
C PHE A 144 2.63 20.40 15.09
N ASN A 145 3.97 20.54 15.05
CA ASN A 145 4.76 21.48 15.86
C ASN A 145 4.62 21.32 17.39
N GLY A 146 4.37 20.10 17.87
CA GLY A 146 4.39 19.76 19.30
C GLY A 146 3.41 18.65 19.70
N PHE A 147 3.69 18.07 20.86
CA PHE A 147 2.90 17.03 21.52
C PHE A 147 2.00 17.64 22.62
N LYS A 148 1.30 16.79 23.35
CA LYS A 148 0.40 17.19 24.44
C LYS A 148 1.18 17.83 25.58
N GLY A 149 0.92 19.12 25.79
CA GLY A 149 1.60 19.95 26.79
C GLY A 149 2.55 20.98 26.19
N ASP A 150 2.88 20.86 24.89
CA ASP A 150 3.64 21.90 24.19
C ASP A 150 2.72 23.08 23.83
N ASP A 151 3.10 24.29 24.26
CA ASP A 151 2.40 25.54 23.94
C ASP A 151 2.36 25.84 22.42
N SER A 152 3.26 25.22 21.64
CA SER A 152 3.44 25.45 20.21
C SER A 152 2.66 24.50 19.29
N ARG A 153 2.02 23.45 19.85
CA ARG A 153 1.30 22.43 19.07
C ARG A 153 0.15 23.02 18.25
N ILE A 154 0.00 22.59 17.01
CA ILE A 154 -1.04 23.08 16.10
C ILE A 154 -2.41 22.52 16.50
N ILE A 155 -2.53 21.20 16.69
CA ILE A 155 -3.80 20.57 17.09
C ILE A 155 -4.06 20.85 18.58
N GLU A 156 -5.16 21.52 18.88
CA GLU A 156 -5.63 21.80 20.25
C GLU A 156 -6.38 20.60 20.84
N SER A 157 -7.33 20.06 20.10
CA SER A 157 -8.16 18.93 20.51
C SER A 157 -8.79 18.21 19.32
N VAL A 158 -9.12 16.94 19.53
CA VAL A 158 -9.95 16.13 18.64
C VAL A 158 -11.11 15.61 19.48
N ALA A 159 -12.33 15.80 19.00
CA ALA A 159 -13.56 15.47 19.73
C ALA A 159 -14.66 15.03 18.77
N THR A 160 -15.75 14.51 19.32
CA THR A 160 -16.92 14.09 18.54
C THR A 160 -18.24 14.50 19.19
N ASP A 161 -19.29 14.61 18.37
CA ASP A 161 -20.69 14.74 18.76
C ASP A 161 -21.55 13.49 18.43
N GLY A 162 -20.94 12.40 17.92
CA GLY A 162 -21.63 11.15 17.57
C GLY A 162 -20.65 10.05 17.08
N ASP A 163 -21.17 8.99 16.47
CA ASP A 163 -20.28 7.89 16.01
C ASP A 163 -19.55 8.23 14.69
N ASP A 164 -20.10 9.16 13.88
CA ASP A 164 -19.67 9.44 12.50
C ASP A 164 -19.19 10.89 12.26
N THR A 165 -19.00 11.69 13.30
CA THR A 165 -18.48 13.07 13.20
C THR A 165 -17.13 13.15 13.91
N VAL A 166 -16.17 13.89 13.36
CA VAL A 166 -14.95 14.27 14.11
C VAL A 166 -14.72 15.75 13.94
N THR A 167 -14.59 16.48 15.05
CA THR A 167 -14.18 17.88 15.06
C THR A 167 -12.75 18.00 15.58
N ILE A 168 -11.86 18.51 14.73
CA ILE A 168 -10.49 18.87 15.09
C ILE A 168 -10.43 20.39 15.27
N LYS A 169 -9.92 20.82 16.42
CA LYS A 169 -9.67 22.23 16.72
C LYS A 169 -8.17 22.50 16.74
N LEU A 170 -7.75 23.64 16.20
CA LEU A 170 -6.35 24.09 16.14
C LEU A 170 -6.13 25.28 17.08
N ASN A 171 -4.93 25.37 17.66
CA ASN A 171 -4.47 26.56 18.40
C ASN A 171 -4.14 27.72 17.45
N ASN A 172 -3.67 27.42 16.24
CA ASN A 172 -3.26 28.38 15.22
C ASN A 172 -3.72 27.90 13.83
N PRO A 173 -4.12 28.79 12.90
CA PRO A 173 -4.53 28.37 11.56
C PRO A 173 -3.31 27.84 10.78
N GLN A 174 -3.42 26.63 10.23
CA GLN A 174 -2.38 26.03 9.39
C GLN A 174 -2.95 25.81 7.99
N ALA A 175 -2.53 26.63 7.01
CA ALA A 175 -3.07 26.57 5.65
C ALA A 175 -2.87 25.21 4.94
N SER A 176 -1.86 24.44 5.35
CA SER A 176 -1.61 23.08 4.85
C SER A 176 -2.36 21.98 5.62
N PHE A 177 -3.13 22.29 6.68
CA PHE A 177 -3.70 21.30 7.61
C PHE A 177 -4.38 20.12 6.91
N LEU A 178 -5.28 20.40 5.96
CA LEU A 178 -5.98 19.35 5.20
C LEU A 178 -5.04 18.53 4.30
N LYS A 179 -3.96 19.11 3.77
CA LYS A 179 -2.93 18.39 2.99
C LYS A 179 -2.01 17.56 3.90
N ASN A 180 -1.69 18.07 5.09
CA ASN A 180 -0.95 17.33 6.09
C ASN A 180 -1.70 16.02 6.44
N LEU A 181 -3.03 16.09 6.62
CA LEU A 181 -3.88 14.92 6.89
C LEU A 181 -3.98 13.90 5.73
N THR A 182 -3.42 14.18 4.55
CA THR A 182 -3.31 13.17 3.48
C THR A 182 -2.01 12.39 3.56
N MET A 183 -1.07 12.71 4.46
CA MET A 183 0.22 12.00 4.56
C MET A 183 0.04 10.64 5.23
N SER A 184 0.77 9.62 4.74
CA SER A 184 0.64 8.23 5.22
C SER A 184 0.86 8.07 6.74
N PRO A 185 1.78 8.81 7.40
CA PRO A 185 1.92 8.77 8.86
C PRO A 185 0.68 9.16 9.67
N PHE A 186 -0.35 9.74 9.04
CA PHE A 186 -1.63 10.07 9.68
C PHE A 186 -2.80 9.24 9.15
N SER A 187 -2.50 8.07 8.53
CA SER A 187 -3.51 7.05 8.26
C SER A 187 -4.08 6.47 9.55
N ILE A 188 -5.34 6.05 9.52
CA ILE A 188 -6.04 5.51 10.69
C ILE A 188 -5.73 4.02 10.83
N VAL A 189 -5.10 3.66 11.95
CA VAL A 189 -4.80 2.29 12.37
C VAL A 189 -5.89 1.79 13.33
N SER A 190 -6.18 0.48 13.34
CA SER A 190 -7.12 -0.10 14.31
C SER A 190 -6.63 0.13 15.76
N PRO A 191 -7.44 0.68 16.67
CA PRO A 191 -7.04 0.82 18.08
C PRO A 191 -6.73 -0.51 18.78
N ASN A 192 -7.11 -1.66 18.21
CA ASN A 192 -6.84 -2.98 18.77
C ASN A 192 -5.35 -3.35 18.75
N VAL A 193 -4.53 -2.72 17.91
CA VAL A 193 -3.08 -2.96 17.84
C VAL A 193 -2.25 -1.97 18.68
N PHE A 194 -2.87 -1.05 19.43
CA PHE A 194 -2.13 0.03 20.13
C PHE A 194 -1.39 -0.42 21.40
N GLU A 195 -1.84 -1.51 22.03
CA GLU A 195 -1.20 -2.09 23.22
C GLU A 195 -0.25 -3.24 22.87
N GLN A 196 -0.03 -3.48 21.56
CA GLN A 196 0.94 -4.46 21.06
C GLN A 196 2.36 -3.90 21.14
N SER A 197 3.34 -4.79 21.25
CA SER A 197 4.74 -4.44 20.98
C SER A 197 4.97 -4.24 19.48
N ASP A 198 6.03 -3.52 19.10
CA ASP A 198 6.41 -3.32 17.70
C ASP A 198 6.49 -4.66 16.93
N GLU A 199 7.09 -5.71 17.51
CA GLU A 199 7.17 -7.05 16.89
C GLU A 199 5.78 -7.68 16.63
N GLU A 200 4.81 -7.46 17.52
CA GLU A 200 3.44 -7.92 17.35
C GLU A 200 2.72 -7.11 16.26
N PHE A 201 2.84 -5.78 16.27
CA PHE A 201 2.25 -4.89 15.26
C PHE A 201 2.77 -5.19 13.85
N GLU A 202 4.09 -5.36 13.70
CA GLU A 202 4.73 -5.73 12.43
C GLU A 202 4.31 -7.11 11.92
N SER A 203 3.79 -7.98 12.80
CA SER A 203 3.31 -9.32 12.47
C SER A 203 1.81 -9.41 12.18
N ASP A 204 1.00 -8.45 12.66
CA ASP A 204 -0.45 -8.36 12.46
C ASP A 204 -0.90 -6.88 12.32
N PRO A 205 -0.48 -6.17 11.26
CA PRO A 205 -0.84 -4.77 11.04
C PRO A 205 -2.29 -4.64 10.53
N ILE A 206 -3.16 -3.98 11.32
CA ILE A 206 -4.61 -3.89 11.07
C ILE A 206 -5.01 -2.46 10.69
N GLY A 207 -5.47 -2.27 9.45
CA GLY A 207 -5.95 -0.99 8.90
C GLY A 207 -7.32 -1.12 8.21
N THR A 208 -7.71 -0.13 7.42
CA THR A 208 -8.97 -0.11 6.64
C THR A 208 -8.76 -0.34 5.13
N GLY A 209 -7.50 -0.42 4.69
CA GLY A 209 -7.12 -0.36 3.28
C GLY A 209 -7.58 -1.56 2.44
N PRO A 210 -7.46 -1.46 1.11
CA PRO A 210 -7.93 -2.48 0.17
C PRO A 210 -7.23 -3.83 0.30
N PHE A 211 -6.05 -3.87 0.91
CA PHE A 211 -5.33 -5.11 1.21
C PHE A 211 -5.08 -5.22 2.71
N GLN A 212 -5.11 -6.45 3.21
CA GLN A 212 -4.69 -6.82 4.55
C GLN A 212 -3.36 -7.58 4.48
N TYR A 213 -2.56 -7.51 5.53
CA TYR A 213 -1.33 -8.30 5.63
C TYR A 213 -1.63 -9.79 5.66
N PHE A 214 -0.72 -10.60 5.11
CA PHE A 214 -0.85 -12.06 5.06
C PHE A 214 0.35 -12.76 5.68
N GLU A 215 1.55 -12.47 5.16
CA GLU A 215 2.82 -12.97 5.70
C GLU A 215 3.96 -12.12 5.16
N GLY A 216 5.12 -12.16 5.83
CA GLY A 216 6.34 -11.60 5.29
C GLY A 216 7.32 -11.17 6.35
N LYS A 217 8.35 -10.47 5.87
CA LYS A 217 9.30 -9.72 6.68
C LYS A 217 9.79 -8.54 5.88
N GLN A 218 9.99 -7.43 6.57
CA GLN A 218 10.75 -6.29 6.04
C GLN A 218 12.07 -6.76 5.43
N ASN A 219 12.43 -6.15 4.30
CA ASN A 219 13.72 -6.35 3.61
C ASN A 219 13.97 -7.77 3.05
N GLU A 220 13.03 -8.72 3.20
CA GLU A 220 12.95 -9.99 2.47
C GLU A 220 11.81 -9.91 1.42
N ALA A 221 10.57 -10.09 1.87
CA ALA A 221 9.35 -9.90 1.08
C ALA A 221 8.14 -9.74 2.00
N ILE A 222 7.17 -8.92 1.61
CA ILE A 222 5.89 -8.73 2.31
C ILE A 222 4.75 -9.05 1.36
N VAL A 223 3.83 -9.90 1.80
CA VAL A 223 2.65 -10.34 1.06
C VAL A 223 1.41 -9.73 1.69
N VAL A 224 0.63 -9.02 0.87
CA VAL A 224 -0.70 -8.51 1.24
C VAL A 224 -1.75 -9.09 0.30
N VAL A 225 -2.95 -9.34 0.82
CA VAL A 225 -4.06 -9.97 0.08
C VAL A 225 -5.30 -9.10 0.13
N LYS A 226 -6.17 -9.21 -0.88
CA LYS A 226 -7.42 -8.43 -0.96
C LYS A 226 -8.23 -8.56 0.34
N PHE A 227 -8.57 -7.42 0.94
CA PHE A 227 -9.59 -7.35 1.96
C PHE A 227 -10.97 -7.49 1.31
N GLN A 228 -11.72 -8.53 1.68
CA GLN A 228 -12.98 -8.87 1.00
C GLN A 228 -14.15 -7.98 1.43
N GLU A 229 -14.06 -7.36 2.60
CA GLU A 229 -15.04 -6.40 3.13
C GLU A 229 -14.59 -4.94 2.89
N TYR A 230 -13.71 -4.69 1.91
CA TYR A 230 -13.29 -3.34 1.56
C TYR A 230 -14.47 -2.52 1.03
N TRP A 231 -14.64 -1.32 1.57
CA TRP A 231 -15.82 -0.48 1.38
C TRP A 231 -16.04 0.00 -0.06
N GLN A 232 -15.01 0.00 -0.91
CA GLN A 232 -15.16 0.22 -2.35
C GLN A 232 -15.38 -1.12 -3.07
N GLU A 233 -16.64 -1.55 -3.24
CA GLU A 233 -17.04 -2.88 -3.77
C GLU A 233 -16.29 -3.35 -5.04
N SER A 234 -15.86 -2.42 -5.90
CA SER A 234 -15.18 -2.71 -7.17
C SER A 234 -13.64 -2.77 -7.09
N LEU A 235 -13.07 -2.61 -5.89
CA LEU A 235 -11.63 -2.60 -5.59
C LEU A 235 -11.30 -3.58 -4.44
N PRO A 236 -10.01 -3.91 -4.22
CA PRO A 236 -8.98 -3.92 -5.26
C PRO A 236 -9.35 -4.87 -6.42
N LYS A 237 -8.77 -4.58 -7.59
CA LYS A 237 -8.77 -5.41 -8.81
C LYS A 237 -7.85 -6.62 -8.66
N LEU A 238 -6.68 -6.40 -8.05
CA LEU A 238 -5.75 -7.45 -7.64
C LEU A 238 -6.31 -8.26 -6.47
N GLU A 239 -5.90 -9.52 -6.39
CA GLU A 239 -6.16 -10.41 -5.26
C GLU A 239 -4.97 -10.47 -4.28
N LYS A 240 -3.75 -10.16 -4.74
CA LYS A 240 -2.52 -10.20 -3.95
C LYS A 240 -1.46 -9.23 -4.50
N ILE A 241 -0.66 -8.65 -3.60
CA ILE A 241 0.59 -7.98 -3.94
C ILE A 241 1.72 -8.65 -3.15
N ILE A 242 2.86 -8.86 -3.80
CA ILE A 242 4.11 -9.34 -3.20
C ILE A 242 5.14 -8.22 -3.37
N PHE A 243 5.42 -7.50 -2.28
CA PHE A 243 6.52 -6.53 -2.21
C PHE A 243 7.81 -7.32 -1.98
N LYS A 244 8.72 -7.30 -2.95
CA LYS A 244 9.96 -8.09 -2.95
C LYS A 244 11.16 -7.15 -2.81
N SER A 245 11.95 -7.34 -1.76
CA SER A 245 13.17 -6.56 -1.54
C SER A 245 14.24 -6.96 -2.56
N ILE A 246 14.66 -6.00 -3.38
CA ILE A 246 15.79 -6.11 -4.32
C ILE A 246 16.57 -4.79 -4.25
N PRO A 247 17.54 -4.64 -3.32
CA PRO A 247 18.19 -3.36 -3.06
C PRO A 247 19.04 -2.81 -4.22
N ASP A 248 19.67 -3.69 -4.99
CA ASP A 248 20.51 -3.30 -6.13
C ASP A 248 19.64 -2.96 -7.35
N ASN A 249 19.71 -1.71 -7.83
CA ASN A 249 18.88 -1.20 -8.93
C ASN A 249 19.06 -2.02 -10.21
N THR A 250 20.29 -2.39 -10.55
CA THR A 250 20.59 -3.18 -11.75
C THR A 250 20.03 -4.60 -11.62
N ALA A 251 20.16 -5.24 -10.47
CA ALA A 251 19.53 -6.54 -10.21
C ALA A 251 18.00 -6.47 -10.25
N ARG A 252 17.40 -5.36 -9.79
CA ARG A 252 15.96 -5.13 -9.83
C ARG A 252 15.44 -4.94 -11.26
N LEU A 253 16.14 -4.17 -12.09
CA LEU A 253 15.84 -4.08 -13.53
C LEU A 253 16.00 -5.45 -14.24
N ASN A 254 17.08 -6.18 -13.97
CA ASN A 254 17.26 -7.52 -14.54
C ASN A 254 16.14 -8.49 -14.13
N ALA A 255 15.62 -8.38 -12.91
CA ALA A 255 14.46 -9.15 -12.47
C ALA A 255 13.16 -8.76 -13.21
N LEU A 256 12.99 -7.48 -13.56
CA LEU A 256 11.87 -7.02 -14.38
C LEU A 256 11.96 -7.58 -15.81
N ILE A 257 13.12 -7.44 -16.46
CA ILE A 257 13.39 -7.99 -17.81
C ILE A 257 13.20 -9.51 -17.84
N ALA A 258 13.60 -10.21 -16.77
CA ALA A 258 13.41 -11.66 -16.65
C ALA A 258 11.97 -12.10 -16.35
N GLY A 259 11.04 -11.18 -16.05
CA GLY A 259 9.67 -11.49 -15.63
C GLY A 259 9.55 -12.03 -14.19
N ASP A 260 10.61 -11.93 -13.38
CA ASP A 260 10.66 -12.30 -11.96
C ASP A 260 9.90 -11.32 -11.06
N ILE A 261 9.65 -10.10 -11.55
CA ILE A 261 8.81 -9.05 -10.97
C ILE A 261 8.00 -8.36 -12.08
N ASP A 262 6.88 -7.73 -11.71
CA ASP A 262 5.96 -7.04 -12.62
C ASP A 262 6.16 -5.52 -12.66
N LEU A 263 6.58 -4.96 -11.53
CA LEU A 263 6.83 -3.54 -11.30
C LEU A 263 8.15 -3.39 -10.53
N ALA A 264 8.94 -2.39 -10.91
CA ALA A 264 10.19 -2.01 -10.28
C ALA A 264 10.23 -0.49 -10.07
N ASP A 265 10.64 -0.05 -8.89
CA ASP A 265 10.97 1.37 -8.65
C ASP A 265 12.46 1.66 -8.86
N SER A 266 12.80 2.95 -8.75
CA SER A 266 14.17 3.48 -8.72
C SER A 266 15.09 2.90 -9.80
N ILE A 267 14.56 2.74 -11.03
CA ILE A 267 15.33 2.42 -12.23
C ILE A 267 16.37 3.53 -12.46
N ASN A 268 17.59 3.19 -12.89
CA ASN A 268 18.60 4.23 -13.09
C ASN A 268 18.26 5.04 -14.37
N PRO A 269 18.50 6.36 -14.41
CA PRO A 269 18.22 7.18 -15.59
C PRO A 269 18.98 6.72 -16.87
N GLU A 270 20.15 6.11 -16.69
CA GLU A 270 20.97 5.54 -17.76
C GLU A 270 20.38 4.26 -18.37
N ASP A 271 19.61 3.49 -17.59
CA ASP A 271 18.98 2.25 -18.03
C ASP A 271 17.68 2.49 -18.82
N ARG A 272 17.19 3.74 -18.90
CA ARG A 272 15.95 4.09 -19.59
C ARG A 272 15.89 3.57 -21.03
N MET A 273 17.00 3.67 -21.77
CA MET A 273 17.03 3.20 -23.16
C MET A 273 16.83 1.68 -23.27
N GLU A 274 17.30 0.91 -22.28
CA GLU A 274 17.10 -0.55 -22.25
C GLU A 274 15.64 -0.90 -22.00
N VAL A 275 14.95 -0.13 -21.15
CA VAL A 275 13.49 -0.28 -20.91
C VAL A 275 12.66 0.20 -22.11
N ASP A 276 13.03 1.32 -22.75
CA ASP A 276 12.33 1.88 -23.92
C ASP A 276 12.54 1.04 -25.21
N ASP A 277 13.65 0.29 -25.33
CA ASP A 277 13.94 -0.63 -26.44
C ASP A 277 13.31 -2.04 -26.25
N ASP A 278 12.93 -2.43 -25.02
CA ASP A 278 12.25 -3.70 -24.74
C ASP A 278 10.74 -3.60 -25.00
N ALA A 279 10.26 -4.36 -25.99
CA ALA A 279 8.87 -4.31 -26.43
C ALA A 279 7.87 -4.96 -25.44
N ASP A 280 8.30 -5.58 -24.34
CA ASP A 280 7.48 -6.12 -23.25
C ASP A 280 7.45 -5.23 -21.99
N LEU A 281 8.22 -4.14 -21.96
CA LEU A 281 8.31 -3.23 -20.82
C LEU A 281 7.69 -1.85 -21.09
N GLN A 282 7.43 -1.12 -20.01
CA GLN A 282 7.02 0.29 -20.04
C GLN A 282 7.74 1.07 -18.94
N PHE A 283 8.35 2.19 -19.32
CA PHE A 283 8.96 3.16 -18.41
C PHE A 283 7.95 4.23 -17.99
N PHE A 284 7.91 4.58 -16.70
CA PHE A 284 7.12 5.68 -16.16
C PHE A 284 8.03 6.72 -15.50
N GLU A 285 7.89 7.97 -15.94
CA GLU A 285 8.63 9.12 -15.42
C GLU A 285 7.73 9.99 -14.54
N ARG A 286 8.21 10.39 -13.35
CA ARG A 286 7.49 11.26 -12.42
C ARG A 286 8.15 12.63 -12.27
N PRO A 287 7.40 13.74 -12.38
CA PRO A 287 7.89 15.06 -12.01
C PRO A 287 8.28 15.13 -10.53
N PHE A 288 9.40 15.78 -10.26
CA PHE A 288 10.05 15.93 -8.96
C PHE A 288 9.43 17.04 -8.08
N MET A 289 9.42 16.85 -6.75
CA MET A 289 8.97 17.89 -5.78
C MET A 289 9.97 18.23 -4.66
N GLU A 290 11.10 17.52 -4.49
CA GLU A 290 11.95 17.63 -3.27
C GLU A 290 12.69 18.98 -3.12
N ASN A 291 13.36 19.46 -4.18
CA ASN A 291 14.30 20.62 -4.20
C ASN A 291 15.65 20.37 -3.51
N ILE A 292 16.48 19.46 -4.07
CA ILE A 292 17.85 19.18 -3.62
C ILE A 292 18.71 20.45 -3.71
N TYR A 293 19.13 20.96 -2.55
CA TYR A 293 20.14 22.01 -2.41
C TYR A 293 21.40 21.44 -1.74
N GLU A 294 22.55 21.62 -2.39
CA GLU A 294 23.86 21.05 -2.00
C GLU A 294 24.30 21.42 -0.56
N ASP A 295 23.80 22.54 -0.03
CA ASP A 295 24.13 23.09 1.30
C ASP A 295 22.96 23.06 2.31
N ALA A 296 21.78 22.51 1.96
CA ALA A 296 20.62 22.48 2.87
C ALA A 296 20.59 21.19 3.71
N PRO A 297 20.31 21.24 5.03
CA PRO A 297 19.86 20.05 5.73
C PRO A 297 18.55 19.60 5.08
N SER A 298 18.46 18.32 4.72
CA SER A 298 17.38 17.74 3.91
C SER A 298 16.01 18.27 4.34
N ILE A 299 15.45 19.20 3.58
CA ILE A 299 14.04 19.57 3.74
C ILE A 299 13.28 18.41 3.13
N PHE A 300 12.77 17.53 3.99
CA PHE A 300 11.99 16.36 3.60
C PHE A 300 10.63 16.76 3.00
N ALA A 301 10.66 17.34 1.80
CA ALA A 301 9.68 16.99 0.80
C ALA A 301 10.02 15.55 0.39
N ALA A 302 9.34 14.60 1.05
CA ALA A 302 9.41 13.19 0.70
C ALA A 302 9.08 12.99 -0.79
N ASP A 303 9.53 11.88 -1.35
CA ASP A 303 9.47 11.50 -2.77
C ASP A 303 10.60 12.10 -3.62
N SER A 304 11.83 11.61 -3.39
CA SER A 304 12.85 11.55 -4.44
C SER A 304 12.28 10.72 -5.61
N THR A 305 12.49 11.15 -6.87
CA THR A 305 11.84 10.54 -8.04
C THR A 305 12.23 9.07 -8.21
N PRO A 306 11.31 8.11 -8.01
CA PRO A 306 11.52 6.76 -8.49
C PRO A 306 11.14 6.77 -9.96
N LEU A 307 12.10 6.49 -10.83
CA LEU A 307 11.79 6.08 -12.20
C LEU A 307 11.26 4.65 -12.10
N PHE A 308 10.06 4.39 -12.61
CA PHE A 308 9.46 3.06 -12.54
C PHE A 308 9.59 2.34 -13.88
N GLY A 309 9.90 1.05 -13.83
CA GLY A 309 9.72 0.13 -14.94
C GLY A 309 8.62 -0.86 -14.60
N ALA A 310 7.74 -1.18 -15.53
CA ALA A 310 6.76 -2.25 -15.36
C ALA A 310 6.65 -3.09 -16.63
N THR A 311 5.99 -4.24 -16.54
CA THR A 311 5.55 -4.98 -17.73
C THR A 311 4.48 -4.19 -18.48
N LYS A 312 4.49 -4.21 -19.82
CA LYS A 312 3.47 -3.55 -20.68
C LYS A 312 2.05 -4.07 -20.45
N TYR A 313 1.95 -5.23 -19.79
CA TYR A 313 0.70 -5.92 -19.49
C TYR A 313 -0.04 -5.28 -18.31
N MET A 314 0.62 -4.44 -17.50
CA MET A 314 -0.01 -3.69 -16.41
C MET A 314 -0.82 -2.50 -16.94
N MET A 315 -2.13 -2.56 -16.70
CA MET A 315 -3.11 -1.56 -17.10
C MET A 315 -3.63 -0.81 -15.87
N ASN A 316 -4.12 0.41 -16.10
CA ASN A 316 -4.71 1.29 -15.07
C ASN A 316 -3.77 1.64 -13.90
N TYR A 317 -2.46 1.41 -14.05
CA TYR A 317 -1.43 1.90 -13.13
C TYR A 317 -1.03 3.34 -13.48
N LEU A 318 -1.30 4.28 -12.56
CA LEU A 318 -0.86 5.67 -12.66
C LEU A 318 0.07 5.99 -11.46
N PRO A 319 1.39 6.10 -11.65
CA PRO A 319 2.31 6.38 -10.56
C PRO A 319 2.23 7.86 -10.14
N GLN A 320 1.43 8.17 -9.10
CA GLN A 320 1.08 9.55 -8.73
C GLN A 320 1.94 10.22 -7.65
N VAL A 321 2.00 11.55 -7.78
CA VAL A 321 2.90 12.54 -7.16
C VAL A 321 3.09 12.45 -5.64
N THR A 322 2.15 11.88 -4.89
CA THR A 322 2.18 11.86 -3.41
C THR A 322 1.96 10.49 -2.78
N GLY A 323 2.03 9.40 -3.55
CA GLY A 323 2.01 8.03 -3.00
C GLY A 323 0.64 7.39 -2.74
N PHE A 324 -0.48 8.01 -3.16
CA PHE A 324 -1.84 7.53 -2.82
C PHE A 324 -2.69 7.00 -3.99
N ASP A 325 -2.11 6.76 -5.17
CA ASP A 325 -2.83 5.97 -6.18
C ASP A 325 -2.57 4.49 -5.95
N VAL A 326 -3.48 3.90 -5.19
CA VAL A 326 -3.33 2.59 -4.58
C VAL A 326 -3.25 1.52 -5.66
N LEU A 327 -2.33 0.55 -5.48
CA LEU A 327 -2.15 -0.61 -6.37
C LEU A 327 -3.43 -1.47 -6.49
N SER A 328 -4.45 -1.17 -5.68
CA SER A 328 -5.82 -1.65 -5.79
C SER A 328 -6.46 -1.44 -7.16
N LYS A 329 -6.07 -0.43 -7.94
CA LYS A 329 -6.63 -0.15 -9.27
C LYS A 329 -5.98 -0.93 -10.42
N VAL A 330 -4.83 -1.57 -10.19
CA VAL A 330 -4.03 -2.24 -11.23
C VAL A 330 -4.76 -3.45 -11.80
N GLU A 331 -4.77 -3.54 -13.13
CA GLU A 331 -5.26 -4.69 -13.89
C GLU A 331 -4.13 -5.26 -14.77
N PHE A 332 -4.27 -6.50 -15.24
CA PHE A 332 -3.30 -7.12 -16.15
C PHE A 332 -4.02 -7.69 -17.38
N GLU A 333 -3.54 -7.36 -18.57
CA GLU A 333 -3.90 -8.09 -19.78
C GLU A 333 -2.87 -9.22 -20.00
N LEU A 334 -3.31 -10.48 -20.14
CA LEU A 334 -2.37 -11.52 -20.58
C LEU A 334 -1.95 -11.23 -22.02
N PRO A 335 -0.69 -11.51 -22.42
CA PRO A 335 -0.36 -11.62 -23.84
C PRO A 335 -1.35 -12.56 -24.51
N ALA A 336 -1.80 -12.17 -25.72
CA ALA A 336 -2.49 -13.12 -26.57
C ALA A 336 -1.53 -14.30 -26.81
N GLU A 337 -1.99 -15.53 -26.55
CA GLU A 337 -1.21 -16.72 -26.89
C GLU A 337 -0.87 -16.64 -28.38
N GLU A 338 0.42 -16.58 -28.72
CA GLU A 338 0.85 -16.73 -30.11
C GLU A 338 0.50 -18.16 -30.53
N GLU A 339 -0.41 -18.30 -31.50
CA GLU A 339 -0.75 -19.59 -32.11
C GLU A 339 0.48 -20.12 -32.90
N GLU A 340 1.28 -21.01 -32.28
CA GLU A 340 2.31 -21.84 -32.94
C GLU A 340 1.72 -23.01 -33.76
#